data_AF-G9K6D5-F1
#
_entry.id   AF-G9K6D5-F1
#
_cell.length_a   1.000
_cell.length_b   1.000
_cell.length_c   1.000
_cell.angle_alpha   90.00
_cell.angle_beta   90.00
_cell.angle_gamma   90.00
#
_symmetry.space_group_name_H-M   'P 1'
#
loop_
_entity.id
_entity.type
_entity.pdbx_description
1 polymer ?
#
loop_
_entity_poly.entity_id
_entity_poly.type
_entity_poly.pdbx_seq_one_letter_code
_entity_poly.pdbx_strand_id
1 'polypeptide(L)' 'HKDQPVCSGRGVCVCGKCLCHKIKLGKVYGKYCEKDDFSCPYHHGNLCAGHGECEAGRCQCFSGWEGDRCQCPSASA' A
#
# COMPACT_ATOMS: atom_id res chain seq x y z
N HIS A 1 14.06 -15.71 -9.75
CA HIS A 1 12.74 -16.13 -10.25
C HIS A 1 12.55 -15.58 -11.65
N LYS A 2 12.37 -16.45 -12.65
CA LYS A 2 12.41 -16.10 -14.08
C LYS A 2 11.08 -15.56 -14.60
N ASP A 3 10.07 -15.48 -13.73
CA ASP A 3 8.66 -15.25 -14.07
C ASP A 3 8.09 -13.93 -13.51
N GLN A 4 8.92 -13.08 -12.91
CA GLN A 4 8.41 -11.82 -12.37
C GLN A 4 8.15 -10.83 -13.51
N PRO A 5 6.91 -10.32 -13.67
CA PRO A 5 6.59 -9.41 -14.75
C PRO A 5 7.33 -8.08 -14.59
N VAL A 6 7.73 -7.49 -15.73
CA VAL A 6 8.39 -6.19 -15.78
C VAL A 6 7.51 -5.14 -15.09
N CYS A 7 8.12 -4.30 -14.25
CA CYS A 7 7.40 -3.29 -13.45
C CYS A 7 6.23 -3.88 -12.64
N SER A 8 6.40 -5.10 -12.11
CA SER A 8 5.39 -5.85 -11.37
C SER A 8 4.07 -6.05 -12.13
N GLY A 9 4.06 -5.87 -13.46
CA GLY A 9 2.85 -5.86 -14.29
C GLY A 9 1.95 -4.63 -14.10
N ARG A 10 2.41 -3.61 -13.36
CA ARG A 10 1.63 -2.45 -12.94
C ARG A 10 2.19 -1.12 -13.47
N GLY A 11 3.03 -1.21 -14.50
CA GLY A 11 3.65 -0.04 -15.12
C GLY A 11 4.25 -0.38 -16.49
N VAL A 12 4.71 0.67 -17.15
CA VAL A 12 5.44 0.59 -18.43
C VAL A 12 6.91 0.86 -18.18
N CYS A 13 7.79 0.02 -18.72
CA CYS A 13 9.23 0.26 -18.66
C CYS A 13 9.67 1.22 -19.78
N VAL A 14 10.23 2.37 -19.40
CA VAL A 14 10.75 3.39 -20.32
C VAL A 14 12.19 3.68 -19.92
N CYS A 15 13.14 3.41 -20.82
CA CYS A 15 14.57 3.64 -20.60
C CYS A 15 15.10 3.04 -19.28
N GLY A 16 14.66 1.82 -18.93
CA GLY A 16 15.09 1.12 -17.71
C GLY A 16 14.44 1.63 -16.41
N LYS A 17 13.47 2.54 -16.50
CA LYS A 17 12.68 3.03 -15.36
C LYS A 17 11.22 2.63 -15.52
N CYS A 18 10.56 2.30 -14.42
CA CYS A 18 9.14 1.99 -14.44
C CYS A 18 8.29 3.24 -14.26
N LEU A 19 7.38 3.48 -15.20
CA LEU A 19 6.30 4.45 -15.08
C LEU A 19 5.03 3.71 -14.63
N CYS A 20 4.63 3.92 -13.37
CA CYS A 20 3.51 3.20 -12.77
C CYS A 20 2.16 3.67 -13.32
N HIS A 21 1.24 2.72 -13.50
CA HIS A 21 -0.11 3.01 -13.97
C HIS A 21 -0.89 3.81 -12.94
N LYS A 22 -1.64 4.80 -13.42
CA LYS A 22 -2.65 5.48 -12.60
C LYS A 22 -3.93 4.67 -12.63
N ILE A 23 -4.45 4.31 -11.47
CA ILE A 23 -5.70 3.58 -11.34
C ILE A 23 -6.68 4.35 -10.48
N LYS A 24 -7.98 4.03 -10.58
CA LYS A 24 -9.02 4.75 -9.82
C LYS A 24 -9.02 4.46 -8.32
N LEU A 25 -8.47 3.31 -7.90
CA LEU A 25 -8.49 2.85 -6.52
C LEU A 25 -7.47 3.59 -5.62
N GLY A 26 -6.40 4.12 -6.21
CA GLY A 26 -5.34 4.83 -5.50
C GLY A 26 -4.06 4.89 -6.32
N LYS A 27 -2.91 4.98 -5.65
CA LYS A 27 -1.60 5.18 -6.27
C LYS A 27 -0.78 3.90 -6.26
N VAL A 28 -0.25 3.55 -7.44
CA VAL A 28 0.82 2.56 -7.58
C VAL A 28 2.16 3.29 -7.60
N TYR A 29 3.12 2.82 -6.82
CA TYR A 29 4.43 3.46 -6.68
C TYR A 29 5.54 2.44 -6.37
N GLY A 30 6.76 2.93 -6.19
CA GLY A 30 7.95 2.09 -6.02
C GLY A 30 8.82 2.07 -7.28
N LYS A 31 10.03 1.52 -7.16
CA LYS A 31 11.01 1.51 -8.25
C LYS A 31 10.54 0.64 -9.43
N TYR A 32 9.80 -0.41 -9.10
CA TYR A 32 9.27 -1.40 -10.02
C TYR A 32 7.74 -1.50 -9.92
N CYS A 33 7.07 -0.43 -9.47
CA CYS A 33 5.61 -0.37 -9.29
C CYS A 33 5.07 -1.51 -8.40
N GLU A 34 5.88 -1.89 -7.41
CA GLU A 34 5.65 -3.02 -6.52
C GLU A 34 4.80 -2.65 -5.30
N LYS A 35 4.56 -1.36 -5.05
CA LYS A 35 3.82 -0.85 -3.90
C LYS A 35 2.54 -0.13 -4.33
N ASP A 36 1.60 -0.07 -3.41
CA ASP A 36 0.41 0.76 -3.51
C ASP A 36 -0.13 1.11 -2.13
N ASP A 37 -1.05 2.06 -2.13
CA ASP A 37 -1.69 2.65 -0.95
C ASP A 37 -3.11 2.08 -0.70
N PHE A 38 -3.48 0.94 -1.32
CA PHE A 38 -4.84 0.38 -1.21
C PHE A 38 -4.90 -1.13 -0.97
N SER A 39 -3.79 -1.86 -1.02
CA SER A 39 -3.75 -3.32 -0.81
C SER A 39 -3.45 -3.72 0.64
N CYS A 40 -3.60 -2.80 1.60
CA CYS A 40 -3.48 -3.10 3.02
C CYS A 40 -4.77 -3.75 3.58
N PRO A 41 -4.70 -4.34 4.79
CA PRO A 41 -5.87 -4.92 5.43
C PRO A 41 -7.01 -3.92 5.64
N TYR A 42 -8.23 -4.37 5.37
CA TYR A 42 -9.45 -3.64 5.67
C TYR A 42 -10.05 -4.10 7.00
N HIS A 43 -10.69 -3.17 7.71
CA HIS A 43 -11.48 -3.45 8.90
C HIS A 43 -12.82 -2.71 8.78
N HIS A 44 -13.93 -3.46 8.82
CA HIS A 44 -15.29 -2.94 8.61
C HIS A 44 -15.43 -2.05 7.36
N GLY A 45 -14.79 -2.45 6.26
CA GLY A 45 -14.84 -1.72 4.98
C GLY A 45 -13.87 -0.54 4.87
N ASN A 46 -13.14 -0.20 5.93
CA ASN A 46 -12.14 0.87 5.92
C ASN A 46 -10.72 0.31 5.84
N LEU A 47 -9.92 0.84 4.91
CA LEU A 47 -8.50 0.52 4.79
C LEU A 47 -7.78 0.94 6.08
N CYS A 48 -7.00 0.04 6.68
CA CYS A 48 -6.34 0.30 7.96
C CYS A 48 -7.29 0.83 9.04
N ALA A 49 -8.53 0.32 9.07
CA ALA A 49 -9.63 0.78 9.93
C ALA A 49 -9.97 2.28 9.83
N GLY A 50 -9.40 3.02 8.86
CA GLY A 50 -9.47 4.48 8.80
C GLY A 50 -8.49 5.20 9.74
N HIS A 51 -7.59 4.47 10.39
CA HIS A 51 -6.69 4.96 11.43
C HIS A 51 -5.20 4.75 11.11
N GLY A 52 -4.86 4.68 9.82
CA GLY A 52 -3.48 4.60 9.39
C GLY A 52 -3.32 4.78 7.90
N GLU A 53 -2.07 4.92 7.47
CA GLU A 53 -1.69 4.96 6.07
C GLU A 53 -1.23 3.58 5.60
N CYS A 54 -1.60 3.22 4.37
CA CYS A 54 -1.13 1.99 3.76
C CYS A 54 0.25 2.19 3.14
N GLU A 55 1.27 1.49 3.64
CA GLU A 55 2.60 1.48 3.04
C GLU A 55 3.09 0.06 2.80
N ALA A 56 3.35 -0.25 1.52
CA ALA A 56 3.91 -1.54 1.11
C ALA A 56 3.13 -2.75 1.67
N GLY A 57 1.79 -2.65 1.70
CA GLY A 57 0.91 -3.71 2.18
C GLY A 57 0.76 -3.79 3.70
N ARG A 58 1.32 -2.85 4.46
CA ARG A 58 1.15 -2.77 5.92
C ARG A 58 0.56 -1.42 6.33
N CYS A 59 -0.25 -1.45 7.39
CA CYS A 59 -0.82 -0.25 7.97
C CYS A 59 0.18 0.43 8.90
N GLN A 60 0.52 1.68 8.61
CA GLN A 60 1.20 2.57 9.54
C GLN A 60 0.15 3.33 10.34
N CYS A 61 -0.07 2.91 11.59
CA CYS A 61 -1.12 3.47 12.42
C CYS A 61 -0.81 4.91 12.83
N PHE A 62 -1.86 5.73 12.84
CA PHE A 62 -1.79 7.07 13.41
C PHE A 62 -1.54 6.99 14.92
N SER A 63 -1.05 8.10 15.49
CA SER A 63 -0.84 8.21 16.93
C SER A 63 -2.14 7.88 17.68
N GLY A 64 -2.02 7.06 18.73
CA GLY A 64 -3.15 6.56 19.50
C GLY A 64 -3.89 5.37 18.90
N TRP A 65 -3.37 4.74 17.85
CA TRP A 65 -3.92 3.52 17.25
C TRP A 65 -2.87 2.42 17.12
N GLU A 66 -3.30 1.16 17.27
CA GLU A 66 -2.45 -0.02 17.20
C GLU A 66 -3.18 -1.24 16.62
N GLY A 67 -2.42 -2.33 16.46
CA GLY A 67 -2.85 -3.56 15.79
C GLY A 67 -2.55 -3.56 14.29
N ASP A 68 -2.54 -4.74 13.68
CA ASP A 68 -2.13 -4.93 12.27
C ASP A 68 -3.00 -4.16 11.26
N ARG A 69 -4.21 -3.76 11.68
CA ARG A 69 -5.16 -2.99 10.86
C ARG A 69 -5.47 -1.63 11.48
N CYS A 70 -4.73 -1.21 12.51
CA CYS A 70 -5.01 0.01 13.29
C CYS A 70 -6.41 0.04 13.89
N GLN A 71 -6.95 -1.14 14.25
CA GLN A 71 -8.32 -1.29 14.71
C GLN A 71 -8.51 -1.04 16.21
N CYS A 72 -7.43 -0.94 16.97
CA CYS A 72 -7.47 -0.77 18.43
C CYS A 72 -6.93 0.60 18.82
N PRO A 73 -7.55 1.32 19.78
CA PRO A 73 -6.93 2.45 20.42
C PRO A 73 -5.68 2.01 21.18
N SER A 74 -4.56 2.71 21.00
CA SER A 74 -3.36 2.46 21.79
C SER A 74 -3.49 3.15 23.16
N ALA A 75 -3.09 2.46 24.22
CA ALA A 75 -3.11 2.98 25.58
C ALA A 75 -2.10 4.14 25.82
N SER A 76 -1.30 4.50 24.82
CA SER A 76 -0.22 5.50 24.91
C SER A 76 -0.53 6.84 24.22
N ALA A 77 -1.81 7.16 24.01
CA ALA A 77 -2.27 8.43 23.42
C ALA A 77 -2.36 9.56 24.46
#